data_AF-A0AAF1ACF0-F1
#
_entry.id   AF-A0AAF1ACF0-F1
#
_cell.length_a   1.000
_cell.length_b   1.000
_cell.length_c   1.000
_cell.angle_alpha   90.00
_cell.angle_beta   90.00
_cell.angle_gamma   90.00
#
_symmetry.space_group_name_H-M   'P 1'
#
loop_
_entity.id
_entity.type
_entity.pdbx_description
1 polymer ?
#
loop_
_entity_poly.entity_id
_entity_poly.type
_entity_poly.pdbx_seq_one_letter_code
_entity_poly.pdbx_strand_id
1 'polypeptide(L)'
;MWAMATRGRISAAQLELPCGGNMATTIGPELRAQGQLSTSGDYRMLRVALWSVCVYVGLGLLGFAVFAGFWPPPSQDLDAAAIAAYFREHEAAIRIGMVLMVVGAPCYYTWSIALSKIIGRMEGPMGPLSMTELIGGLMTGVVTAVPAVVWQTAAFRSESRSAETIQTLYDFGWLFFDLTFMFSFLQSAALGIAILMDRRREPLFPRWVGYVCFLTAAVYVPLTLVPFARTGPFAWHGLLNFWAVFVMFFVLIAVLTPYAFRALRRLEAE
;
A
#
# COMPACT_ATOMS: atom_id res chain seq x y z
N MET A 1 -26.02 -30.63 -24.68
CA MET A 1 -25.37 -30.10 -25.89
C MET A 1 -23.86 -30.17 -25.67
N TRP A 2 -23.23 -31.16 -26.32
CA TRP A 2 -21.81 -31.27 -26.72
C TRP A 2 -20.69 -31.09 -25.68
N ALA A 3 -19.57 -31.80 -25.72
CA ALA A 3 -19.16 -33.16 -26.05
C ALA A 3 -17.67 -33.21 -25.66
N MET A 4 -17.23 -34.23 -24.94
CA MET A 4 -15.81 -34.51 -24.66
C MET A 4 -15.05 -34.77 -25.97
N ALA A 5 -13.90 -34.13 -26.16
CA ALA A 5 -12.97 -34.43 -27.26
C ALA A 5 -11.57 -34.77 -26.71
N THR A 6 -11.36 -36.08 -26.56
CA THR A 6 -10.18 -36.90 -26.89
C THR A 6 -8.76 -36.30 -26.84
N ARG A 7 -7.94 -36.92 -25.97
CA ARG A 7 -6.47 -36.94 -25.98
C ARG A 7 -5.92 -37.49 -27.31
N GLY A 8 -5.14 -36.68 -28.03
CA GLY A 8 -4.31 -37.11 -29.16
C GLY A 8 -2.93 -37.57 -28.71
N ARG A 9 -2.53 -38.77 -29.11
CA ARG A 9 -1.18 -39.35 -28.93
C ARG A 9 -0.19 -38.61 -29.84
N ILE A 10 0.95 -38.20 -29.30
CA ILE A 10 2.09 -37.71 -30.09
C ILE A 10 2.92 -38.94 -30.50
N SER A 11 2.97 -39.20 -31.80
CA SER A 11 3.80 -40.24 -32.42
C SER A 11 5.22 -39.69 -32.63
N ALA A 12 6.22 -40.46 -32.19
CA ALA A 12 7.63 -40.20 -32.43
C ALA A 12 8.00 -40.59 -33.87
N ALA A 13 8.20 -39.62 -34.75
CA ALA A 13 9.02 -39.73 -35.95
C ALA A 13 9.21 -38.35 -36.59
N GLN A 14 10.45 -38.06 -37.01
CA GLN A 14 10.86 -36.94 -37.87
C GLN A 14 11.09 -35.57 -37.20
N LEU A 15 12.26 -35.44 -36.58
CA LEU A 15 13.04 -34.20 -36.59
C LEU A 15 14.51 -34.62 -36.77
N GLU A 16 14.88 -34.89 -38.02
CA GLU A 16 16.28 -35.03 -38.41
C GLU A 16 16.96 -33.67 -38.24
N LEU A 17 17.94 -33.60 -37.33
CA LEU A 17 18.83 -32.47 -37.18
C LEU A 17 19.96 -32.59 -38.21
N PRO A 18 20.23 -31.57 -39.05
CA PRO A 18 21.46 -31.52 -39.81
C PRO A 18 22.62 -31.26 -38.85
N CYS A 19 23.50 -32.25 -38.69
CA CYS A 19 24.81 -32.06 -38.08
C CYS A 19 25.66 -31.13 -38.95
N GLY A 20 26.25 -30.11 -38.31
CA GLY A 20 27.47 -29.45 -38.81
C GLY A 20 27.31 -27.98 -39.17
N GLY A 21 27.63 -27.09 -38.21
CA GLY A 21 27.94 -25.68 -38.50
C GLY A 21 27.48 -24.71 -37.42
N ASN A 22 28.34 -24.46 -36.42
CA ASN A 22 28.48 -23.20 -35.66
C ASN A 22 27.23 -22.31 -35.38
N MET A 23 26.06 -22.89 -35.08
CA MET A 23 24.87 -22.12 -34.68
C MET A 23 24.73 -21.95 -33.15
N ALA A 24 25.54 -22.67 -32.35
CA ALA A 24 25.49 -22.60 -30.89
C ALA A 24 26.18 -21.36 -30.29
N THR A 25 27.07 -20.71 -31.05
CA THR A 25 27.93 -19.63 -30.53
C THR A 25 27.30 -18.24 -30.61
N THR A 26 26.32 -18.03 -31.50
CA THR A 26 25.74 -16.71 -31.78
C THR A 26 24.43 -16.44 -31.03
N ILE A 27 23.67 -17.48 -30.66
CA ILE A 27 22.37 -17.34 -29.96
C ILE A 27 22.56 -17.13 -28.44
N GLY A 28 23.63 -17.70 -27.85
CA GLY A 28 23.93 -17.57 -26.42
C GLY A 28 24.22 -16.12 -25.95
N PRO A 29 25.00 -15.31 -26.69
CA PRO A 29 25.25 -13.91 -26.36
C PRO A 29 23.99 -13.04 -26.46
N GLU A 30 23.17 -13.23 -27.49
CA GLU A 30 21.95 -12.44 -27.71
C GLU A 30 20.87 -12.76 -26.67
N LEU A 31 20.63 -14.03 -26.34
CA LEU A 31 19.71 -14.42 -25.26
C LEU A 31 20.19 -13.91 -23.89
N ARG A 32 21.51 -13.94 -23.63
CA ARG A 32 22.08 -13.36 -22.41
C ARG A 32 21.94 -11.85 -22.37
N ALA A 33 22.19 -11.16 -23.49
CA ALA A 33 22.02 -9.72 -23.60
C ALA A 33 20.55 -9.31 -23.42
N GLN A 34 19.60 -10.04 -24.03
CA GLN A 34 18.17 -9.83 -23.86
C GLN A 34 17.71 -10.09 -22.42
N GLY A 35 18.19 -11.17 -21.78
CA GLY A 35 17.91 -11.46 -20.37
C GLY A 35 18.47 -10.40 -19.41
N GLN A 36 19.67 -9.89 -19.66
CA GLN A 36 20.29 -8.81 -18.89
C GLN A 36 19.56 -7.47 -19.10
N LEU A 37 19.17 -7.15 -20.34
CA LEU A 37 18.38 -5.95 -20.66
C LEU A 37 17.00 -5.98 -20.00
N SER A 38 16.32 -7.14 -20.00
CA SER A 38 15.03 -7.33 -19.31
C SER A 38 15.18 -7.15 -17.80
N THR A 39 16.21 -7.76 -17.20
CA THR A 39 16.47 -7.71 -15.75
C THR A 39 16.79 -6.27 -15.29
N SER A 40 17.61 -5.52 -16.03
CA SER A 40 17.90 -4.11 -15.70
C SER A 40 16.66 -3.21 -15.86
N GLY A 41 15.83 -3.48 -16.86
CA GLY A 41 14.52 -2.82 -17.02
C GLY A 41 13.62 -2.99 -15.80
N ASP A 42 13.54 -4.22 -15.28
CA ASP A 42 12.74 -4.53 -14.10
C ASP A 42 13.19 -3.73 -12.86
N TYR A 43 14.49 -3.67 -12.58
CA TYR A 43 15.01 -2.90 -11.43
C TYR A 43 14.83 -1.38 -11.58
N ARG A 44 14.80 -0.83 -12.79
CA ARG A 44 14.44 0.58 -13.01
C ARG A 44 12.97 0.83 -12.65
N MET A 45 12.08 -0.05 -13.08
CA MET A 45 10.65 0.06 -12.75
C MET A 45 10.39 -0.10 -11.26
N LEU A 46 11.07 -1.01 -10.57
CA LEU A 46 10.96 -1.17 -9.12
C LEU A 46 11.45 0.08 -8.36
N ARG A 47 12.48 0.78 -8.84
CA ARG A 47 12.92 2.06 -8.27
C ARG A 47 11.89 3.17 -8.44
N VAL A 48 11.26 3.27 -9.61
CA VAL A 48 10.16 4.22 -9.85
C VAL A 48 8.98 3.88 -8.92
N ALA A 49 8.67 2.60 -8.77
CA ALA A 49 7.64 2.14 -7.87
C ALA A 49 7.94 2.51 -6.40
N LEU A 50 9.19 2.40 -5.93
CA LEU A 50 9.55 2.88 -4.60
C LEU A 50 9.36 4.40 -4.42
N TRP A 51 9.67 5.21 -5.44
CA TRP A 51 9.46 6.66 -5.38
C TRP A 51 7.99 7.07 -5.34
N SER A 52 7.07 6.20 -5.80
CA SER A 52 5.64 6.52 -5.79
C SER A 52 5.10 6.79 -4.37
N VAL A 53 5.72 6.25 -3.32
CA VAL A 53 5.32 6.57 -1.94
C VAL A 53 5.49 8.05 -1.59
N CYS A 54 6.43 8.77 -2.22
CA CYS A 54 6.57 10.21 -2.04
C CYS A 54 5.39 10.98 -2.63
N VAL A 55 4.83 10.51 -3.74
CA VAL A 55 3.60 11.05 -4.34
C VAL A 55 2.41 10.77 -3.43
N TYR A 56 2.30 9.54 -2.91
CA TYR A 56 1.26 9.17 -1.94
C TYR A 56 1.32 10.05 -0.69
N VAL A 57 2.49 10.18 -0.06
CA VAL A 57 2.69 11.03 1.12
C VAL A 57 2.42 12.50 0.82
N GLY A 58 2.94 13.02 -0.29
CA GLY A 58 2.78 14.42 -0.67
C GLY A 58 1.33 14.79 -0.95
N LEU A 59 0.65 14.03 -1.82
CA LEU A 59 -0.76 14.27 -2.14
C LEU A 59 -1.68 13.96 -0.96
N GLY A 60 -1.37 12.91 -0.20
CA GLY A 60 -2.11 12.52 1.00
C GLY A 60 -2.05 13.61 2.08
N LEU A 61 -0.86 14.07 2.46
CA LEU A 61 -0.72 15.14 3.47
C LEU A 61 -1.28 16.47 2.99
N LEU A 62 -1.02 16.85 1.73
CA LEU A 62 -1.57 18.06 1.16
C LEU A 62 -3.11 18.00 1.16
N GLY A 63 -3.68 16.88 0.74
CA GLY A 63 -5.14 16.72 0.68
C GLY A 63 -5.80 16.62 2.05
N PHE A 64 -5.30 15.74 2.90
CA PHE A 64 -5.89 15.44 4.20
C PHE A 64 -5.61 16.52 5.25
N ALA A 65 -4.34 16.89 5.44
CA ALA A 65 -3.95 17.80 6.52
C ALA A 65 -4.14 19.27 6.14
N VAL A 66 -3.73 19.66 4.92
CA VAL A 66 -3.72 21.08 4.52
C VAL A 66 -5.07 21.51 3.95
N PHE A 67 -5.58 20.83 2.94
CA PHE A 67 -6.82 21.24 2.26
C PHE A 67 -8.07 20.87 3.05
N ALA A 68 -8.18 19.62 3.51
CA ALA A 68 -9.35 19.20 4.28
C ALA A 68 -9.28 19.64 5.75
N GLY A 69 -8.12 20.09 6.24
CA GLY A 69 -7.95 20.53 7.62
C GLY A 69 -8.12 19.40 8.64
N PHE A 70 -7.89 18.13 8.25
CA PHE A 70 -8.07 16.97 9.12
C PHE A 70 -6.84 16.67 9.99
N TRP A 71 -6.09 17.71 10.36
CA TRP A 71 -4.88 17.60 11.19
C TRP A 71 -4.86 18.65 12.32
N PRO A 72 -5.48 18.36 13.48
CA PRO A 72 -6.35 17.22 13.74
C PRO A 72 -7.76 17.41 13.14
N PRO A 73 -8.52 16.34 12.94
CA PRO A 73 -9.85 16.40 12.35
C PRO A 73 -10.90 16.93 13.32
N PRO A 74 -12.06 17.41 12.78
CA PRO A 74 -13.22 17.68 13.61
C PRO A 74 -13.53 16.53 14.56
N SER A 75 -13.70 16.87 15.83
CA SER A 75 -13.87 15.87 16.88
C SER A 75 -15.17 15.08 16.70
N GLN A 76 -15.16 13.82 17.14
CA GLN A 76 -16.31 12.91 17.03
C GLN A 76 -17.43 13.20 18.05
N ASP A 77 -17.16 14.07 19.02
CA ASP A 77 -18.14 14.55 20.00
C ASP A 77 -18.92 15.77 19.51
N LEU A 78 -18.53 16.35 18.38
CA LEU A 78 -19.27 17.45 17.75
C LEU A 78 -20.64 16.97 17.29
N ASP A 79 -21.63 17.85 17.47
CA ASP A 79 -22.97 17.60 16.97
C ASP A 79 -23.04 17.72 15.44
N ALA A 80 -24.17 17.28 14.88
CA ALA A 80 -24.39 17.30 13.44
C ALA A 80 -24.26 18.72 12.86
N ALA A 81 -24.73 19.73 13.59
CA ALA A 81 -24.71 21.12 13.16
C ALA A 81 -23.29 21.66 13.02
N ALA A 82 -22.42 21.39 13.99
CA ALA A 82 -21.02 21.80 13.96
C ALA A 82 -20.25 21.11 12.81
N ILE A 83 -20.45 19.81 12.60
CA ILE A 83 -19.84 19.09 11.48
C ILE A 83 -20.34 19.65 10.14
N ALA A 84 -21.64 19.87 10.00
CA ALA A 84 -22.22 20.45 8.79
C ALA A 84 -21.70 21.87 8.51
N ALA A 85 -21.54 22.69 9.54
CA ALA A 85 -20.95 24.02 9.43
C ALA A 85 -19.51 23.94 8.88
N TYR A 86 -18.68 23.03 9.44
CA TYR A 86 -17.31 22.82 8.97
C TYR A 86 -17.27 22.46 7.49
N PHE A 87 -18.09 21.50 7.05
CA PHE A 87 -18.14 21.05 5.66
C PHE A 87 -18.62 22.14 4.69
N ARG A 88 -19.54 23.03 5.12
CA ARG A 88 -20.02 24.16 4.31
C ARG A 88 -18.97 25.26 4.20
N GLU A 89 -18.32 25.61 5.31
CA GLU A 89 -17.29 26.64 5.35
C GLU A 89 -16.03 26.24 4.55
N HIS A 90 -15.65 24.97 4.60
CA HIS A 90 -14.45 24.44 3.97
C HIS A 90 -14.73 23.64 2.70
N GLU A 91 -15.92 23.81 2.09
CA GLU A 91 -16.42 22.96 1.02
C GLU A 91 -15.42 22.78 -0.14
N ALA A 92 -14.95 23.88 -0.72
CA ALA A 92 -14.00 23.84 -1.84
C ALA A 92 -12.67 23.18 -1.45
N ALA A 93 -12.18 23.47 -0.24
CA ALA A 93 -10.92 22.95 0.25
C ALA A 93 -11.01 21.43 0.51
N ILE A 94 -12.06 20.95 1.17
CA ILE A 94 -12.32 19.51 1.36
C ILE A 94 -12.42 18.81 0.02
N ARG A 95 -13.16 19.36 -0.96
CA ARG A 95 -13.28 18.76 -2.30
C ARG A 95 -11.93 18.60 -2.99
N ILE A 96 -11.10 19.64 -2.98
CA ILE A 96 -9.74 19.56 -3.53
C ILE A 96 -8.93 18.51 -2.78
N GLY A 97 -9.00 18.52 -1.45
CA GLY A 97 -8.24 17.62 -0.60
C GLY A 97 -8.57 16.14 -0.83
N MET A 98 -9.86 15.81 -0.93
CA MET A 98 -10.30 14.44 -1.17
C MET A 98 -9.91 13.93 -2.56
N VAL A 99 -9.95 14.80 -3.59
CA VAL A 99 -9.45 14.44 -4.93
C VAL A 99 -7.96 14.12 -4.89
N LEU A 100 -7.15 14.93 -4.20
CA LEU A 100 -5.71 14.67 -4.06
C LEU A 100 -5.44 13.34 -3.36
N MET A 101 -6.20 13.01 -2.30
CA MET A 101 -6.10 11.72 -1.62
C MET A 101 -6.41 10.55 -2.56
N VAL A 102 -7.52 10.62 -3.31
CA VAL A 102 -7.91 9.55 -4.26
C VAL A 102 -6.88 9.38 -5.38
N VAL A 103 -6.34 10.47 -5.91
CA VAL A 103 -5.29 10.43 -6.95
C VAL A 103 -3.98 9.85 -6.41
N GLY A 104 -3.63 10.16 -5.16
CA GLY A 104 -2.42 9.66 -4.50
C GLY A 104 -2.50 8.21 -4.04
N ALA A 105 -3.69 7.72 -3.66
CA ALA A 105 -3.88 6.41 -3.06
C ALA A 105 -3.27 5.23 -3.86
N PRO A 106 -3.38 5.16 -5.19
CA PRO A 106 -2.75 4.10 -5.99
C PRO A 106 -1.22 4.01 -5.88
N CYS A 107 -0.56 5.12 -5.55
CA CYS A 107 0.87 5.16 -5.39
C CYS A 107 1.34 4.34 -4.16
N TYR A 108 0.49 4.15 -3.14
CA TYR A 108 0.87 3.31 -2.00
C TYR A 108 0.99 1.83 -2.38
N TYR A 109 0.03 1.28 -3.13
CA TYR A 109 0.13 -0.11 -3.57
C TYR A 109 1.22 -0.30 -4.63
N THR A 110 1.55 0.75 -5.40
CA THR A 110 2.67 0.72 -6.34
C THR A 110 4.00 0.59 -5.60
N TRP A 111 4.19 1.33 -4.50
CA TRP A 111 5.32 1.14 -3.58
C TRP A 111 5.34 -0.26 -2.96
N SER A 112 4.18 -0.76 -2.54
CA SER A 112 4.03 -2.12 -2.00
C SER A 112 4.43 -3.20 -3.01
N ILE A 113 4.12 -3.06 -4.31
CA ILE A 113 4.60 -3.99 -5.35
C ILE A 113 6.13 -4.13 -5.31
N ALA A 114 6.87 -3.03 -5.12
CA ALA A 114 8.33 -3.11 -5.03
C ALA A 114 8.79 -3.84 -3.75
N LEU A 115 8.17 -3.58 -2.61
CA LEU A 115 8.46 -4.29 -1.36
C LEU A 115 8.16 -5.79 -1.47
N SER A 116 6.99 -6.14 -2.01
CA SER A 116 6.57 -7.51 -2.28
C SER A 116 7.61 -8.26 -3.10
N LYS A 117 8.14 -7.63 -4.16
CA LYS A 117 9.19 -8.22 -5.02
C LYS A 117 10.49 -8.44 -4.27
N ILE A 118 10.88 -7.53 -3.37
CA ILE A 118 12.08 -7.68 -2.54
C ILE A 118 11.88 -8.82 -1.52
N ILE A 119 10.74 -8.85 -0.82
CA ILE A 119 10.41 -9.91 0.14
C ILE A 119 10.32 -11.28 -0.53
N GLY A 120 9.79 -11.34 -1.76
CA GLY A 120 9.75 -12.57 -2.55
C GLY A 120 11.15 -13.16 -2.83
N ARG A 121 12.22 -12.38 -2.66
CA ARG A 121 13.60 -12.91 -2.71
C ARG A 121 14.00 -13.63 -1.42
N MET A 122 13.32 -13.39 -0.30
CA MET A 122 13.61 -14.02 1.00
C MET A 122 12.94 -15.38 1.17
N GLU A 123 11.67 -15.50 0.77
CA GLU A 123 10.85 -16.70 0.98
C GLU A 123 10.51 -17.48 -0.31
N GLY A 124 10.74 -16.87 -1.47
CA GLY A 124 10.42 -17.45 -2.77
C GLY A 124 9.40 -16.61 -3.57
N PRO A 125 9.39 -16.73 -4.91
CA PRO A 125 8.43 -16.01 -5.75
C PRO A 125 6.99 -16.36 -5.36
N MET A 126 6.14 -15.34 -5.19
CA MET A 126 4.73 -15.51 -4.81
C MET A 126 4.53 -16.20 -3.43
N GLY A 127 5.52 -16.10 -2.54
CA GLY A 127 5.39 -16.59 -1.17
C GLY A 127 4.26 -15.89 -0.39
N PRO A 128 3.70 -16.54 0.66
CA PRO A 128 2.58 -15.99 1.42
C PRO A 128 2.84 -14.62 2.03
N LEU A 129 4.06 -14.31 2.49
CA LEU A 129 4.37 -13.04 3.14
C LEU A 129 4.46 -11.90 2.10
N SER A 130 5.08 -12.17 0.95
CA SER A 130 5.17 -11.30 -0.21
C SER A 130 3.79 -10.96 -0.77
N MET A 131 2.89 -11.94 -0.83
CA MET A 131 1.52 -11.73 -1.29
C MET A 131 0.65 -11.02 -0.24
N THR A 132 0.84 -11.32 1.04
CA THR A 132 0.15 -10.61 2.12
C THR A 132 0.60 -9.15 2.21
N GLU A 133 1.89 -8.88 2.00
CA GLU A 133 2.40 -7.52 1.89
C GLU A 133 1.74 -6.78 0.71
N LEU A 134 1.71 -7.39 -0.48
CA LEU A 134 1.12 -6.76 -1.67
C LEU A 134 -0.38 -6.48 -1.52
N ILE A 135 -1.14 -7.49 -1.08
CA ILE A 135 -2.59 -7.36 -0.89
C ILE A 135 -2.88 -6.37 0.23
N GLY A 136 -2.11 -6.43 1.33
CA GLY A 136 -2.18 -5.47 2.40
C GLY A 136 -1.94 -4.04 1.90
N GLY A 137 -0.91 -3.83 1.07
CA GLY A 137 -0.63 -2.53 0.48
C GLY A 137 -1.72 -2.03 -0.47
N LEU A 138 -2.28 -2.91 -1.30
CA LEU A 138 -3.47 -2.60 -2.10
C LEU A 138 -4.63 -2.13 -1.22
N MET A 139 -4.94 -2.90 -0.19
CA MET A 139 -6.03 -2.59 0.72
C MET A 139 -5.77 -1.30 1.50
N THR A 140 -4.54 -1.00 1.95
CA THR A 140 -4.21 0.29 2.58
C THR A 140 -4.40 1.47 1.63
N GLY A 141 -4.13 1.31 0.34
CA GLY A 141 -4.54 2.28 -0.68
C GLY A 141 -6.06 2.51 -0.69
N VAL A 142 -6.85 1.43 -0.60
CA VAL A 142 -8.31 1.50 -0.49
C VAL A 142 -8.75 2.16 0.83
N VAL A 143 -8.07 1.88 1.95
CA VAL A 143 -8.33 2.51 3.26
C VAL A 143 -8.24 4.02 3.20
N THR A 144 -7.40 4.58 2.33
CA THR A 144 -7.32 6.05 2.16
C THR A 144 -8.27 6.57 1.09
N ALA A 145 -8.47 5.83 0.00
CA ALA A 145 -9.32 6.27 -1.11
C ALA A 145 -10.81 6.27 -0.76
N VAL A 146 -11.31 5.24 -0.06
CA VAL A 146 -12.75 5.10 0.22
C VAL A 146 -13.25 6.20 1.16
N PRO A 147 -12.62 6.47 2.33
CA PRO A 147 -12.99 7.60 3.17
C PRO A 147 -12.94 8.94 2.43
N ALA A 148 -11.92 9.13 1.58
CA ALA A 148 -11.84 10.32 0.77
C ALA A 148 -13.05 10.48 -0.17
N VAL A 149 -13.52 9.40 -0.82
CA VAL A 149 -14.75 9.42 -1.64
C VAL A 149 -15.99 9.67 -0.78
N VAL A 150 -16.06 9.13 0.43
CA VAL A 150 -17.19 9.35 1.35
C VAL A 150 -17.26 10.81 1.82
N TRP A 151 -16.14 11.37 2.27
CA TRP A 151 -16.06 12.78 2.68
C TRP A 151 -16.22 13.74 1.49
N GLN A 152 -15.71 13.37 0.32
CA GLN A 152 -16.00 14.06 -0.94
C GLN A 152 -17.49 14.06 -1.23
N THR A 153 -18.15 12.92 -1.00
CA THR A 153 -19.60 12.82 -1.17
C THR A 153 -20.28 13.80 -0.24
N ALA A 154 -19.93 13.86 1.05
CA ALA A 154 -20.48 14.83 2.00
C ALA A 154 -20.31 16.29 1.53
N ALA A 155 -19.12 16.67 1.06
CA ALA A 155 -18.81 18.02 0.59
C ALA A 155 -19.40 18.38 -0.79
N PHE A 156 -19.72 17.41 -1.65
CA PHE A 156 -20.18 17.69 -3.03
C PHE A 156 -21.55 18.39 -3.12
N ARG A 157 -22.34 18.36 -2.05
CA ARG A 157 -23.65 19.03 -1.94
C ARG A 157 -23.91 19.42 -0.49
N SER A 158 -22.89 19.91 0.21
CA SER A 158 -22.98 20.26 1.64
C SER A 158 -24.14 21.23 1.92
N GLU A 159 -24.37 22.19 1.02
CA GLU A 159 -25.43 23.19 1.21
C GLU A 159 -26.85 22.61 1.25
N SER A 160 -27.14 21.63 0.39
CA SER A 160 -28.48 21.05 0.24
C SER A 160 -28.72 19.80 1.11
N ARG A 161 -27.70 19.29 1.80
CA ARG A 161 -27.82 18.12 2.68
C ARG A 161 -28.17 18.52 4.10
N SER A 162 -28.96 17.67 4.77
CA SER A 162 -29.21 17.81 6.21
C SER A 162 -27.91 17.62 7.00
N ALA A 163 -27.86 18.19 8.21
CA ALA A 163 -26.71 18.10 9.08
C ALA A 163 -26.40 16.64 9.47
N GLU A 164 -27.44 15.86 9.73
CA GLU A 164 -27.35 14.44 10.10
C GLU A 164 -26.81 13.59 8.95
N THR A 165 -27.16 13.93 7.71
CA THR A 165 -26.63 13.22 6.53
C THR A 165 -25.13 13.47 6.38
N ILE A 166 -24.69 14.71 6.59
CA ILE A 166 -23.26 15.06 6.54
C ILE A 166 -22.51 14.35 7.68
N GLN A 167 -23.04 14.39 8.90
CA GLN A 167 -22.44 13.69 10.04
C GLN A 167 -22.34 12.18 9.79
N THR A 168 -23.41 11.54 9.31
CA THR A 168 -23.38 10.10 8.99
C THR A 168 -22.29 9.74 7.97
N LEU A 169 -22.11 10.56 6.93
CA LEU A 169 -21.04 10.35 5.95
C LEU A 169 -19.66 10.63 6.55
N TYR A 170 -19.54 11.67 7.36
CA TYR A 170 -18.29 11.99 8.06
C TYR A 170 -17.84 10.84 8.96
N ASP A 171 -18.75 10.35 9.80
CA ASP A 171 -18.55 9.23 10.72
C ASP A 171 -18.23 7.95 9.94
N PHE A 172 -18.94 7.68 8.84
CA PHE A 172 -18.67 6.50 8.02
C PHE A 172 -17.27 6.54 7.41
N GLY A 173 -16.80 7.69 6.94
CA GLY A 173 -15.44 7.82 6.41
C GLY A 173 -14.39 7.49 7.47
N TRP A 174 -14.54 8.01 8.70
CA TRP A 174 -13.62 7.72 9.80
C TRP A 174 -13.69 6.27 10.27
N LEU A 175 -14.90 5.72 10.45
CA LEU A 175 -15.07 4.33 10.85
C LEU A 175 -14.53 3.38 9.79
N PHE A 176 -14.70 3.68 8.50
CA PHE A 176 -14.08 2.89 7.45
C PHE A 176 -12.56 2.98 7.52
N PHE A 177 -11.99 4.19 7.69
CA PHE A 177 -10.54 4.39 7.78
C PHE A 177 -9.95 3.58 8.95
N ASP A 178 -10.53 3.70 10.14
CA ASP A 178 -9.96 3.13 11.36
C ASP A 178 -10.27 1.63 11.51
N LEU A 179 -11.48 1.16 11.18
CA LEU A 179 -11.86 -0.25 11.40
C LEU A 179 -11.28 -1.20 10.36
N THR A 180 -10.74 -0.68 9.26
CA THR A 180 -10.03 -1.46 8.25
C THR A 180 -8.53 -1.62 8.54
N PHE A 181 -8.07 -1.24 9.75
CA PHE A 181 -6.66 -1.32 10.17
C PHE A 181 -6.02 -2.70 9.99
N MET A 182 -6.82 -3.78 10.04
CA MET A 182 -6.32 -5.15 9.90
C MET A 182 -5.57 -5.38 8.59
N PHE A 183 -5.87 -4.63 7.53
CA PHE A 183 -5.14 -4.69 6.27
C PHE A 183 -3.69 -4.22 6.42
N SER A 184 -3.50 -3.04 7.00
CA SER A 184 -2.17 -2.46 7.27
C SER A 184 -1.42 -3.23 8.36
N PHE A 185 -2.14 -3.80 9.34
CA PHE A 185 -1.59 -4.70 10.34
C PHE A 185 -0.96 -5.92 9.69
N LEU A 186 -1.70 -6.63 8.84
CA LEU A 186 -1.21 -7.84 8.18
C LEU A 186 -0.07 -7.53 7.21
N GLN A 187 -0.12 -6.40 6.49
CA GLN A 187 0.99 -5.92 5.67
C GLN A 187 2.27 -5.78 6.52
N SER A 188 2.19 -5.06 7.63
CA SER A 188 3.32 -4.77 8.50
C SER A 188 3.84 -6.03 9.19
N ALA A 189 2.96 -6.91 9.65
CA ALA A 189 3.34 -8.18 10.24
C ALA A 189 4.07 -9.07 9.21
N ALA A 190 3.56 -9.17 7.98
CA ALA A 190 4.19 -9.96 6.92
C ALA A 190 5.60 -9.45 6.59
N LEU A 191 5.77 -8.12 6.46
CA LEU A 191 7.07 -7.47 6.32
C LEU A 191 8.03 -7.83 7.48
N GLY A 192 7.56 -7.70 8.72
CA GLY A 192 8.35 -8.01 9.90
C GLY A 192 8.82 -9.45 9.94
N ILE A 193 7.91 -10.40 9.67
CA ILE A 193 8.21 -11.83 9.62
C ILE A 193 9.24 -12.12 8.51
N ALA A 194 9.02 -11.61 7.30
CA ALA A 194 9.90 -11.84 6.15
C ALA A 194 11.33 -11.35 6.42
N ILE A 195 11.47 -10.13 6.97
CA ILE A 195 12.77 -9.54 7.30
C ILE A 195 13.50 -10.39 8.34
N LEU A 196 12.81 -10.89 9.36
CA LEU A 196 13.44 -11.72 10.40
C LEU A 196 13.76 -13.14 9.91
N MET A 197 13.04 -13.64 8.89
CA MET A 197 13.26 -14.93 8.25
C MET A 197 14.38 -14.93 7.20
N ASP A 198 14.87 -13.76 6.77
CA ASP A 198 15.97 -13.68 5.79
C ASP A 198 17.24 -14.37 6.32
N ARG A 199 17.58 -15.53 5.72
CA ARG A 199 18.72 -16.38 6.11
C ARG A 199 20.02 -16.06 5.38
N ARG A 200 20.04 -15.01 4.56
CA ARG A 200 21.28 -14.56 3.90
C ARG A 200 22.35 -14.23 4.95
N ARG A 201 23.61 -14.51 4.62
CA ARG A 201 24.78 -14.11 5.44
C ARG A 201 24.75 -12.62 5.78
N GLU A 202 24.35 -11.81 4.80
CA GLU A 202 23.99 -10.42 4.98
C GLU A 202 22.51 -10.26 4.61
N PRO A 203 21.60 -9.96 5.55
CA PRO A 203 20.19 -9.74 5.24
C PRO A 203 19.96 -8.53 4.30
N LEU A 204 18.88 -8.55 3.51
CA LEU A 204 18.51 -7.44 2.63
C LEU A 204 18.09 -6.20 3.43
N PHE A 205 17.40 -6.42 4.55
CA PHE A 205 17.04 -5.40 5.54
C PHE A 205 17.69 -5.72 6.88
N PRO A 206 18.16 -4.71 7.64
CA PRO A 206 18.58 -4.92 9.02
C PRO A 206 17.44 -5.50 9.87
N ARG A 207 17.76 -6.41 10.79
CA ARG A 207 16.74 -7.11 11.62
C ARG A 207 15.87 -6.13 12.44
N TRP A 208 16.43 -4.99 12.85
CA TRP A 208 15.69 -3.99 13.61
C TRP A 208 14.53 -3.36 12.83
N VAL A 209 14.64 -3.30 11.50
CA VAL A 209 13.55 -2.82 10.63
C VAL A 209 12.34 -3.76 10.74
N GLY A 210 12.57 -5.06 10.91
CA GLY A 210 11.51 -6.03 11.20
C GLY A 210 10.77 -5.72 12.51
N TYR A 211 11.49 -5.33 13.56
CA TYR A 211 10.87 -4.91 14.82
C TYR A 211 10.06 -3.62 14.70
N VAL A 212 10.48 -2.67 13.85
CA VAL A 212 9.66 -1.48 13.54
C VAL A 212 8.36 -1.85 12.84
N CYS A 213 8.38 -2.85 11.95
CA CYS A 213 7.17 -3.35 11.31
C CYS A 213 6.20 -3.96 12.34
N PHE A 214 6.70 -4.76 13.29
CA PHE A 214 5.88 -5.30 14.38
C PHE A 214 5.37 -4.22 15.33
N LEU A 215 6.19 -3.22 15.66
CA LEU A 215 5.76 -2.08 16.47
C LEU A 215 4.63 -1.32 15.79
N THR A 216 4.75 -1.10 14.47
CA THR A 216 3.70 -0.44 13.68
C THR A 216 2.40 -1.25 13.71
N ALA A 217 2.48 -2.57 13.51
CA ALA A 217 1.33 -3.47 13.64
C ALA A 217 0.69 -3.40 15.05
N ALA A 218 1.50 -3.40 16.11
CA ALA A 218 1.01 -3.32 17.49
C ALA A 218 0.27 -1.99 17.76
N VAL A 219 0.75 -0.89 17.19
CA VAL A 219 0.13 0.44 17.33
C VAL A 219 -1.23 0.55 16.62
N TYR A 220 -1.55 -0.33 15.68
CA TYR A 220 -2.89 -0.38 15.08
C TYR A 220 -3.93 -1.10 15.95
N VAL A 221 -3.52 -1.97 16.88
CA VAL A 221 -4.46 -2.75 17.71
C VAL A 221 -5.45 -1.88 18.50
N PRO A 222 -5.05 -0.73 19.11
CA PRO A 222 -5.98 0.19 19.77
C PRO A 222 -7.12 0.71 18.89
N LEU A 223 -7.03 0.67 17.55
CA LEU A 223 -8.11 1.09 16.65
C LEU A 223 -9.38 0.24 16.82
N THR A 224 -9.27 -0.97 17.35
CA THR A 224 -10.42 -1.80 17.74
C THR A 224 -11.35 -1.13 18.76
N LEU A 225 -10.85 -0.13 19.50
CA LEU A 225 -11.59 0.57 20.54
C LEU A 225 -12.31 1.83 20.03
N VAL A 226 -12.05 2.28 18.79
CA VAL A 226 -12.66 3.50 18.21
C VAL A 226 -14.19 3.51 18.33
N PRO A 227 -14.92 2.43 17.99
CA PRO A 227 -16.39 2.45 18.02
C PRO A 227 -16.98 2.61 19.43
N PHE A 228 -16.18 2.33 20.46
CA PHE A 228 -16.61 2.31 21.86
C PHE A 228 -16.24 3.59 22.61
N ALA A 229 -15.40 4.45 22.04
CA ALA A 229 -14.88 5.64 22.71
C ALA A 229 -15.21 6.90 21.89
N ARG A 230 -16.15 7.71 22.39
CA ARG A 230 -16.49 9.04 21.81
C ARG A 230 -15.54 10.17 22.25
N THR A 231 -14.76 9.97 23.30
CA THR A 231 -13.79 10.97 23.80
C THR A 231 -12.54 10.28 24.34
N GLY A 232 -11.45 11.03 24.51
CA GLY A 232 -10.23 10.54 25.16
C GLY A 232 -9.22 9.91 24.18
N PRO A 233 -8.25 9.12 24.67
CA PRO A 233 -7.10 8.69 23.86
C PRO A 233 -7.46 7.73 22.73
N PHE A 234 -8.58 7.01 22.85
CA PHE A 234 -9.09 6.04 21.87
C PHE A 234 -10.17 6.63 20.94
N ALA A 235 -10.43 7.93 21.03
CA ALA A 235 -11.21 8.64 20.03
C ALA A 235 -10.47 8.69 18.69
N TRP A 236 -11.16 8.81 17.54
CA TRP A 236 -10.46 8.95 16.24
C TRP A 236 -9.55 10.18 16.19
N HIS A 237 -9.83 11.21 16.98
CA HIS A 237 -9.03 12.45 17.10
C HIS A 237 -8.07 12.39 18.31
N GLY A 238 -8.09 11.28 19.04
CA GLY A 238 -7.38 11.08 20.29
C GLY A 238 -5.90 10.75 20.09
N LEU A 239 -5.14 10.80 21.19
CA LEU A 239 -3.69 10.61 21.19
C LEU A 239 -3.22 9.29 20.56
N LEU A 240 -3.90 8.18 20.85
CA LEU A 240 -3.45 6.87 20.37
C LEU A 240 -3.89 6.62 18.93
N ASN A 241 -5.15 6.87 18.62
CA ASN A 241 -5.71 6.51 17.31
C ASN A 241 -5.36 7.52 16.23
N PHE A 242 -5.27 8.82 16.55
CA PHE A 242 -4.78 9.79 15.58
C PHE A 242 -3.25 9.80 15.58
N TRP A 243 -2.63 10.27 16.66
CA TRP A 243 -1.22 10.64 16.64
C TRP A 243 -0.28 9.42 16.58
N ALA A 244 -0.47 8.42 17.43
CA ALA A 244 0.44 7.27 17.46
C ALA A 244 0.37 6.46 16.15
N VAL A 245 -0.83 6.14 15.68
CA VAL A 245 -1.07 5.43 14.41
C VAL A 245 -0.51 6.21 13.22
N PHE A 246 -0.84 7.50 13.13
CA PHE A 246 -0.42 8.31 12.00
C PHE A 246 1.10 8.47 11.99
N VAL A 247 1.72 8.86 13.11
CA VAL A 247 3.19 8.98 13.20
C VAL A 247 3.88 7.66 12.84
N MET A 248 3.42 6.54 13.38
CA MET A 248 4.01 5.23 13.10
C MET A 248 3.89 4.83 11.64
N PHE A 249 2.79 5.18 10.97
CA PHE A 249 2.62 4.94 9.53
C PHE A 249 3.69 5.67 8.70
N PHE A 250 3.98 6.95 8.99
CA PHE A 250 5.04 7.68 8.29
C PHE A 250 6.44 7.20 8.67
N VAL A 251 6.65 6.81 9.93
CA VAL A 251 7.92 6.19 10.37
C VAL A 251 8.19 4.90 9.60
N LEU A 252 7.18 4.04 9.43
CA LEU A 252 7.30 2.81 8.65
C LEU A 252 7.75 3.09 7.21
N ILE A 253 7.10 4.04 6.53
CA ILE A 253 7.45 4.45 5.16
C ILE A 253 8.88 5.02 5.11
N ALA A 254 9.23 5.92 6.03
CA ALA A 254 10.52 6.59 6.08
C ALA A 254 11.68 5.62 6.39
N VAL A 255 11.42 4.56 7.16
CA VAL A 255 12.40 3.51 7.43
C VAL A 255 12.49 2.52 6.27
N LEU A 256 11.38 1.97 5.78
CA LEU A 256 11.39 0.93 4.76
C LEU A 256 11.96 1.41 3.42
N THR A 257 11.61 2.63 3.01
CA THR A 257 11.92 3.10 1.65
C THR A 257 13.43 3.19 1.36
N PRO A 258 14.28 3.82 2.20
CA PRO A 258 15.72 3.84 1.98
C PRO A 258 16.36 2.46 1.99
N TYR A 259 15.90 1.57 2.88
CA TYR A 259 16.40 0.19 2.93
C TYR A 259 15.94 -0.64 1.73
N ALA A 260 14.74 -0.39 1.20
CA ALA A 260 14.27 -1.01 -0.03
C ALA A 260 15.12 -0.58 -1.24
N PHE A 261 15.50 0.70 -1.34
CA PHE A 261 16.45 1.16 -2.37
C PHE A 261 17.82 0.49 -2.22
N ARG A 262 18.32 0.32 -0.99
CA ARG A 262 19.57 -0.42 -0.72
C ARG A 262 19.44 -1.89 -1.13
N ALA A 263 18.34 -2.54 -0.78
CA ALA A 263 18.07 -3.94 -1.13
C ALA A 263 18.00 -4.14 -2.64
N LEU A 264 17.30 -3.27 -3.38
CA LEU A 264 17.24 -3.34 -4.85
C LEU A 264 18.62 -3.17 -5.49
N ARG A 265 19.43 -2.19 -5.05
CA ARG A 265 20.78 -2.01 -5.58
C ARG A 265 21.67 -3.24 -5.38
N ARG A 266 21.48 -3.93 -4.26
CA ARG A 266 22.21 -5.17 -3.97
C ARG A 266 21.71 -6.32 -4.85
N LEU A 267 20.40 -6.48 -4.99
CA LEU A 267 19.79 -7.50 -5.83
C LEU A 267 20.11 -7.30 -7.33
N GLU A 268 20.32 -6.07 -7.78
CA GLU A 268 20.77 -5.74 -9.15
C GLU A 268 22.25 -6.09 -9.38
N ALA A 269 23.05 -6.16 -8.31
CA ALA A 269 24.48 -6.50 -8.36
C ALA A 269 24.76 -8.00 -8.15
N GLU A 270 23.80 -8.74 -7.58
CA GLU A 270 23.81 -10.21 -7.44
C GLU A 270 23.43 -10.89 -8.77
#